data_AF-A0A2E7BQW8-F1
#
_entry.id   AF-A0A2E7BQW8-F1
#
_cell.length_a   1.000
_cell.length_b   1.000
_cell.length_c   1.000
_cell.angle_alpha   90.00
_cell.angle_beta   90.00
_cell.angle_gamma   90.00
#
_symmetry.space_group_name_H-M   'P 1'
#
loop_
_entity.id
_entity.type
_entity.pdbx_description
1 polymer ?
#
loop_
_entity_poly.entity_id
_entity_poly.type
_entity_poly.pdbx_seq_one_letter_code
_entity_poly.pdbx_strand_id
1 'polypeptide(L)'
;MRYAWLLALLNVACLPTPPPPPGSDAGQGGPVDAGWPEAGPARDAGIADVAQQDAAPLCGPQTVLFGPECPEEGCRYGDSCGETGCGTFLCAQDGTLQCFYDEANLCGGCGEVDTSAGMPGAVCGEYSCGSIVCNADQDATLCVGDHPLNICGGCSLQIDPVGLPCIDDLDCGENSACVQDPNAPLAGRFCAPGGPCSSQFDQCGTGETRCSRDGERFICFRGRAPTSCGGCDRCILYQAEMDQRFGGNYIRIGTRAIIENVQRSPSRNVLVFDPLRLGEGADALPNATVYILNEERQGFVLGTFARAADGRLPDYIESYEVPDNDFSQGTWFVSIHDSILGMISQGRLVVEEGPQDP
;
A
#
# COMPACT_ATOMS: atom_id res chain seq x y z
N MET A 1 -2.72 1.30 43.12
CA MET A 1 -4.14 1.67 42.88
C MET A 1 -4.20 3.14 42.44
N ARG A 2 -4.35 3.37 41.14
CA ARG A 2 -4.79 4.66 40.57
C ARG A 2 -5.59 4.34 39.31
N TYR A 3 -6.90 4.63 39.36
CA TYR A 3 -7.81 4.58 38.23
C TYR A 3 -7.60 5.83 37.38
N ALA A 4 -7.47 5.67 36.05
CA ALA A 4 -7.62 6.76 35.10
C ALA A 4 -8.56 6.30 33.99
N TRP A 5 -9.67 7.02 33.86
CA TRP A 5 -10.76 6.79 32.93
C TRP A 5 -10.35 7.19 31.51
N LEU A 6 -10.62 6.34 30.53
CA LEU A 6 -10.51 6.66 29.10
C LEU A 6 -11.88 7.14 28.59
N LEU A 7 -11.94 8.41 28.21
CA LEU A 7 -13.05 9.02 27.47
C LEU A 7 -12.96 8.60 26.00
N ALA A 8 -14.02 7.96 25.51
CA ALA A 8 -14.20 7.64 24.10
C ALA A 8 -14.56 8.91 23.31
N LEU A 9 -13.69 9.31 22.37
CA LEU A 9 -14.01 10.31 21.35
C LEU A 9 -14.74 9.60 20.21
N LEU A 10 -16.04 9.90 20.08
CA LEU A 10 -16.86 9.53 18.93
C LEU A 10 -16.44 10.37 17.71
N ASN A 11 -15.93 9.69 16.68
CA ASN A 11 -15.81 10.24 15.34
C ASN A 11 -17.21 10.40 14.73
N VAL A 12 -17.62 11.63 14.48
CA VAL A 12 -18.82 11.95 13.67
C VAL A 12 -18.41 11.89 12.20
N ALA A 13 -18.81 10.82 11.52
CA ALA A 13 -18.71 10.72 10.07
C ALA A 13 -19.78 11.62 9.42
N CYS A 14 -19.36 12.50 8.50
CA CYS A 14 -20.25 13.26 7.63
C CYS A 14 -21.00 12.30 6.69
N LEU A 15 -22.31 12.18 6.87
CA LEU A 15 -23.21 11.58 5.89
C LEU A 15 -23.72 12.65 4.91
N PRO A 16 -23.83 12.35 3.60
CA PRO A 16 -24.37 13.28 2.61
C PRO A 16 -25.88 13.45 2.76
N THR A 17 -26.37 14.68 2.59
CA THR A 17 -27.79 15.02 2.64
C THR A 17 -28.54 14.55 1.38
N PRO A 18 -29.78 14.05 1.49
CA PRO A 18 -30.58 13.62 0.35
C PRO A 18 -31.16 14.81 -0.44
N PRO A 19 -31.42 14.64 -1.76
CA PRO A 19 -31.97 15.69 -2.61
C PRO A 19 -33.46 15.96 -2.34
N PRO A 20 -33.96 17.17 -2.64
CA PRO A 20 -35.35 17.55 -2.40
C PRO A 20 -36.32 16.87 -3.38
N PRO A 21 -37.59 16.65 -2.97
CA PRO A 21 -38.60 16.01 -3.80
C PRO A 21 -39.14 16.94 -4.91
N PRO A 22 -39.62 16.37 -6.03
CA PRO A 22 -40.12 17.15 -7.16
C PRO A 22 -41.46 17.82 -6.83
N GLY A 23 -41.55 19.12 -7.12
CA GLY A 23 -42.77 19.92 -7.00
C GLY A 23 -43.78 19.55 -8.07
N SER A 24 -45.00 19.26 -7.64
CA SER A 24 -46.16 18.92 -8.46
C SER A 24 -46.82 20.15 -9.08
N ASP A 25 -47.10 20.06 -10.37
CA ASP A 25 -48.09 20.87 -11.07
C ASP A 25 -49.46 20.80 -10.39
N ALA A 26 -50.07 21.96 -10.18
CA ALA A 26 -51.50 22.07 -9.98
C ALA A 26 -52.00 23.38 -10.57
N GLY A 27 -52.60 23.30 -11.76
CA GLY A 27 -53.45 24.35 -12.28
C GLY A 27 -54.74 24.44 -11.47
N GLN A 28 -55.26 25.67 -11.34
CA GLN A 28 -56.67 25.88 -10.99
C GLN A 28 -57.15 27.17 -11.67
N GLY A 29 -58.13 27.04 -12.55
CA GLY A 29 -58.81 28.14 -13.21
C GLY A 29 -59.97 28.69 -12.37
N GLY A 30 -60.35 29.94 -12.65
CA GLY A 30 -61.66 30.48 -12.30
C GLY A 30 -61.73 32.01 -12.30
N PRO A 31 -62.82 32.63 -12.77
CA PRO A 31 -62.80 33.91 -13.49
C PRO A 31 -63.35 35.09 -12.67
N VAL A 32 -63.02 36.33 -13.03
CA VAL A 32 -63.91 37.49 -12.83
C VAL A 32 -63.50 38.70 -13.70
N ASP A 33 -64.54 39.38 -14.15
CA ASP A 33 -64.65 40.44 -15.14
C ASP A 33 -64.46 41.86 -14.55
N ALA A 34 -64.39 42.83 -15.46
CA ALA A 34 -64.67 44.26 -15.36
C ALA A 34 -63.56 45.23 -14.92
N GLY A 35 -63.22 46.15 -15.83
CA GLY A 35 -62.74 47.48 -15.47
C GLY A 35 -61.80 48.15 -16.46
N TRP A 36 -62.35 48.78 -17.49
CA TRP A 36 -61.67 49.88 -18.20
C TRP A 36 -61.56 51.10 -17.25
N PRO A 37 -60.55 51.96 -17.45
CA PRO A 37 -60.93 53.30 -17.91
C PRO A 37 -60.04 53.83 -19.03
N GLU A 38 -60.70 54.58 -19.91
CA GLU A 38 -60.09 55.51 -20.85
C GLU A 38 -59.38 56.67 -20.13
N ALA A 39 -58.24 57.12 -20.67
CA ALA A 39 -57.76 58.50 -20.49
C ALA A 39 -56.75 58.92 -21.58
N GLY A 40 -57.28 59.55 -22.64
CA GLY A 40 -56.74 60.79 -23.25
C GLY A 40 -55.47 60.78 -24.12
N PRO A 41 -55.29 61.80 -25.00
CA PRO A 41 -54.53 61.63 -26.24
C PRO A 41 -53.18 62.39 -26.33
N ALA A 42 -52.45 62.00 -27.38
CA ALA A 42 -51.45 62.70 -28.18
C ALA A 42 -50.04 62.92 -27.58
N ARG A 43 -49.03 62.42 -28.30
CA ARG A 43 -48.13 63.30 -29.07
C ARG A 43 -47.38 62.54 -30.16
N ASP A 44 -47.55 63.06 -31.36
CA ASP A 44 -46.76 62.84 -32.56
C ASP A 44 -45.31 63.28 -32.30
N ALA A 45 -44.36 62.38 -32.50
CA ALA A 45 -42.94 62.69 -32.58
C ALA A 45 -42.24 61.63 -33.40
N GLY A 46 -42.09 61.92 -34.70
CA GLY A 46 -40.88 61.60 -35.44
C GLY A 46 -40.76 60.16 -35.89
N ILE A 47 -41.09 59.96 -37.17
CA ILE A 47 -40.38 59.03 -38.04
C ILE A 47 -38.87 59.30 -37.86
N ALA A 48 -38.18 58.40 -37.16
CA ALA A 48 -36.75 58.20 -37.30
C ALA A 48 -36.60 56.74 -37.70
N ASP A 49 -36.02 56.55 -38.89
CA ASP A 49 -35.73 55.27 -39.49
C ASP A 49 -35.16 54.31 -38.45
N VAL A 50 -35.94 53.30 -38.08
CA VAL A 50 -35.38 52.11 -37.45
C VAL A 50 -34.59 51.45 -38.57
N ALA A 51 -33.32 51.82 -38.65
CA ALA A 51 -32.30 51.02 -39.26
C ALA A 51 -32.56 49.59 -38.79
N GLN A 52 -32.80 48.71 -39.77
CA GLN A 52 -32.69 47.28 -39.66
C GLN A 52 -31.59 47.00 -38.64
N GLN A 53 -31.94 46.51 -37.44
CA GLN A 53 -30.94 46.00 -36.52
C GLN A 53 -30.28 44.88 -37.28
N ASP A 54 -29.07 45.16 -37.79
CA ASP A 54 -28.19 44.19 -38.38
C ASP A 54 -28.18 42.99 -37.44
N ALA A 55 -28.74 41.88 -37.91
CA ALA A 55 -28.57 40.60 -37.24
C ALA A 55 -27.08 40.50 -36.94
N ALA A 56 -26.72 40.26 -35.67
CA ALA A 56 -25.33 40.08 -35.27
C ALA A 56 -24.65 39.20 -36.32
N PRO A 57 -23.45 39.58 -36.82
CA PRO A 57 -22.81 38.87 -37.90
C PRO A 57 -22.76 37.39 -37.52
N LEU A 58 -23.50 36.57 -38.27
CA LEU A 58 -23.56 35.13 -38.05
C LEU A 58 -22.12 34.63 -38.03
N CYS A 59 -21.73 33.95 -36.95
CA CYS A 59 -20.41 33.35 -36.85
C CYS A 59 -20.10 32.55 -38.14
N GLY A 60 -18.90 32.76 -38.66
CA GLY A 60 -18.43 32.13 -39.88
C GLY A 60 -16.90 31.97 -39.90
N PRO A 61 -16.35 31.47 -41.00
CA PRO A 61 -14.92 31.13 -41.09
C PRO A 61 -13.94 32.31 -40.93
N GLN A 62 -14.45 33.54 -40.86
CA GLN A 62 -13.67 34.77 -40.69
C GLN A 62 -13.96 35.45 -39.35
N THR A 63 -14.78 34.85 -38.49
CA THR A 63 -15.10 35.38 -37.17
C THR A 63 -13.90 35.25 -36.25
N VAL A 64 -13.59 36.35 -35.55
CA VAL A 64 -12.50 36.43 -34.57
C VAL A 64 -13.09 36.83 -33.22
N LEU A 65 -12.80 36.05 -32.18
CA LEU A 65 -13.13 36.31 -30.80
C LEU A 65 -11.94 36.99 -30.11
N PHE A 66 -12.20 38.09 -29.42
CA PHE A 66 -11.21 38.78 -28.58
C PHE A 66 -11.64 38.66 -27.12
N GLY A 67 -10.70 38.36 -26.23
CA GLY A 67 -11.00 38.15 -24.81
C GLY A 67 -9.78 37.65 -24.03
N PRO A 68 -9.89 37.54 -22.69
CA PRO A 68 -8.79 37.08 -21.83
C PRO A 68 -8.34 35.64 -22.13
N GLU A 69 -9.18 34.85 -22.80
CA GLU A 69 -8.92 33.47 -23.21
C GLU A 69 -8.28 33.36 -24.60
N CYS A 70 -8.03 34.50 -25.26
CA CYS A 70 -7.43 34.57 -26.59
C CYS A 70 -6.11 35.36 -26.59
N PRO A 71 -5.15 35.02 -27.47
CA PRO A 71 -3.98 35.86 -27.70
C PRO A 71 -4.39 37.23 -28.25
N GLU A 72 -3.47 38.21 -28.23
CA GLU A 72 -3.75 39.59 -28.70
C GLU A 72 -4.26 39.65 -30.16
N GLU A 73 -3.94 38.64 -30.96
CA GLU A 73 -4.38 38.49 -32.36
C GLU A 73 -5.83 37.97 -32.50
N GLY A 74 -6.46 37.56 -31.39
CA GLY A 74 -7.79 36.96 -31.31
C GLY A 74 -7.83 35.48 -31.67
N CYS A 75 -8.84 34.75 -31.19
CA CYS A 75 -9.09 33.36 -31.58
C CYS A 75 -10.03 33.30 -32.79
N ARG A 76 -9.74 32.44 -33.74
CA ARG A 76 -10.49 32.30 -34.99
C ARG A 76 -11.27 30.99 -35.00
N TYR A 77 -12.28 30.94 -35.86
CA TYR A 77 -12.95 29.70 -36.20
C TYR A 77 -11.93 28.64 -36.65
N GLY A 78 -11.95 27.48 -35.99
CA GLY A 78 -11.02 26.36 -36.24
C GLY A 78 -9.72 26.40 -35.44
N ASP A 79 -9.45 27.46 -34.66
CA ASP A 79 -8.30 27.48 -33.76
C ASP A 79 -8.52 26.52 -32.58
N SER A 80 -7.41 25.96 -32.07
CA SER A 80 -7.44 25.16 -30.84
C SER A 80 -7.78 26.02 -29.63
N CYS A 81 -8.51 25.46 -28.68
CA CYS A 81 -9.02 26.19 -27.53
C CYS A 81 -9.16 25.31 -26.29
N GLY A 82 -9.42 25.98 -25.16
CA GLY A 82 -9.68 25.31 -23.90
C GLY A 82 -8.42 24.94 -23.12
N GLU A 83 -8.61 24.51 -21.86
CA GLU A 83 -7.51 24.27 -20.93
C GLU A 83 -6.69 23.04 -21.29
N THR A 84 -7.32 22.05 -21.94
CA THR A 84 -6.63 20.85 -22.40
C THR A 84 -5.96 21.05 -23.77
N GLY A 85 -6.33 22.11 -24.49
CA GLY A 85 -5.87 22.39 -25.84
C GLY A 85 -6.49 21.49 -26.92
N CYS A 86 -7.42 20.60 -26.55
CA CYS A 86 -8.12 19.71 -27.46
C CYS A 86 -9.39 20.32 -28.06
N GLY A 87 -9.87 21.40 -27.46
CA GLY A 87 -11.03 22.10 -27.97
C GLY A 87 -10.78 22.74 -29.33
N THR A 88 -11.84 22.99 -30.07
CA THR A 88 -11.83 23.81 -31.28
C THR A 88 -12.90 24.89 -31.20
N PHE A 89 -12.55 26.11 -31.60
CA PHE A 89 -13.51 27.20 -31.69
C PHE A 89 -14.48 26.98 -32.86
N LEU A 90 -15.75 26.75 -32.56
CA LEU A 90 -16.84 26.56 -33.54
C LEU A 90 -17.98 27.54 -33.29
N CYS A 91 -18.84 27.69 -34.29
CA CYS A 91 -20.01 28.55 -34.20
C CYS A 91 -21.13 27.87 -33.40
N ALA A 92 -21.53 28.49 -32.28
CA ALA A 92 -22.69 28.10 -31.52
C ALA A 92 -24.00 28.51 -32.22
N GLN A 93 -25.13 27.97 -31.75
CA GLN A 93 -26.45 28.22 -32.35
C GLN A 93 -26.90 29.68 -32.24
N ASP A 94 -26.36 30.43 -31.28
CA ASP A 94 -26.62 31.85 -31.07
C ASP A 94 -25.73 32.77 -31.95
N GLY A 95 -24.89 32.18 -32.80
CA GLY A 95 -23.98 32.92 -33.68
C GLY A 95 -22.71 33.40 -33.01
N THR A 96 -22.39 32.93 -31.80
CA THR A 96 -21.12 33.23 -31.12
C THR A 96 -20.05 32.16 -31.40
N LEU A 97 -18.77 32.54 -31.30
CA LEU A 97 -17.67 31.58 -31.37
C LEU A 97 -17.42 31.02 -29.97
N GLN A 98 -17.55 29.70 -29.80
CA GLN A 98 -17.38 29.01 -28.52
C GLN A 98 -16.41 27.84 -28.67
N CYS A 99 -15.73 27.50 -27.58
CA CYS A 99 -14.84 26.35 -27.53
C CYS A 99 -15.66 25.06 -27.36
N PHE A 100 -15.51 24.11 -28.28
CA PHE A 100 -16.15 22.80 -28.21
C PHE A 100 -15.12 21.69 -28.16
N TYR A 101 -15.44 20.58 -27.52
CA TYR A 101 -14.61 19.36 -27.45
C TYR A 101 -13.28 19.55 -26.69
N ASP A 102 -13.23 20.37 -25.63
CA ASP A 102 -12.06 20.58 -24.75
C ASP A 102 -11.84 19.44 -23.73
N GLU A 103 -12.23 18.22 -24.08
CA GLU A 103 -12.01 17.07 -23.21
C GLU A 103 -10.81 16.28 -23.72
N ALA A 104 -9.71 16.33 -22.97
CA ALA A 104 -8.59 15.42 -23.17
C ALA A 104 -9.01 13.98 -22.89
N ASN A 105 -8.44 13.06 -23.64
CA ASN A 105 -8.66 11.64 -23.44
C ASN A 105 -7.87 11.11 -22.23
N LEU A 106 -8.02 9.82 -21.94
CA LEU A 106 -7.35 9.14 -20.81
C LEU A 106 -5.82 9.27 -20.83
N CYS A 107 -5.24 9.48 -22.01
CA CYS A 107 -3.81 9.66 -22.24
C CYS A 107 -3.38 11.11 -22.40
N GLY A 108 -4.28 12.08 -22.20
CA GLY A 108 -4.01 13.51 -22.34
C GLY A 108 -4.08 14.03 -23.78
N GLY A 109 -4.37 13.15 -24.75
CA GLY A 109 -4.45 13.49 -26.17
C GLY A 109 -5.83 13.94 -26.62
N CYS A 110 -5.91 14.43 -27.85
CA CYS A 110 -7.14 14.94 -28.44
C CYS A 110 -7.72 13.89 -29.39
N GLY A 111 -8.68 13.10 -28.91
CA GLY A 111 -9.35 12.05 -29.69
C GLY A 111 -9.58 10.77 -28.91
N GLU A 112 -10.14 9.75 -29.57
CA GLU A 112 -10.34 8.44 -28.96
C GLU A 112 -9.00 7.73 -28.70
N VAL A 113 -8.94 6.95 -27.62
CA VAL A 113 -7.76 6.14 -27.25
C VAL A 113 -8.06 4.67 -27.48
N ASP A 114 -7.15 3.97 -28.16
CA ASP A 114 -7.14 2.51 -28.16
C ASP A 114 -6.74 1.97 -26.78
N THR A 115 -7.74 1.49 -26.05
CA THR A 115 -7.58 0.92 -24.69
C THR A 115 -7.46 -0.61 -24.68
N SER A 116 -7.18 -1.23 -25.83
CA SER A 116 -7.08 -2.69 -25.96
C SER A 116 -6.01 -3.32 -25.06
N ALA A 117 -4.95 -2.58 -24.71
CA ALA A 117 -3.95 -3.05 -23.76
C ALA A 117 -4.41 -2.96 -22.29
N GLY A 118 -5.34 -2.05 -21.97
CA GLY A 118 -5.90 -1.86 -20.64
C GLY A 118 -5.97 -0.39 -20.23
N MET A 119 -6.26 -0.13 -18.95
CA MET A 119 -6.27 1.22 -18.37
C MET A 119 -4.87 1.61 -17.89
N PRO A 120 -4.38 2.84 -18.12
CA PRO A 120 -3.11 3.31 -17.59
C PRO A 120 -2.97 3.09 -16.07
N GLY A 121 -1.81 2.59 -15.65
CA GLY A 121 -1.52 2.22 -14.27
C GLY A 121 -2.02 0.83 -13.84
N ALA A 122 -2.80 0.14 -14.67
CA ALA A 122 -3.12 -1.27 -14.42
C ALA A 122 -1.90 -2.17 -14.68
N VAL A 123 -1.83 -3.29 -13.95
CA VAL A 123 -0.85 -4.36 -14.21
C VAL A 123 -1.19 -5.08 -15.52
N CYS A 124 -0.17 -5.52 -16.24
CA CYS A 124 -0.34 -6.18 -17.53
C CYS A 124 0.75 -7.22 -17.82
N GLY A 125 0.51 -8.00 -18.88
CA GLY A 125 1.44 -9.01 -19.38
C GLY A 125 1.27 -10.40 -18.75
N GLU A 126 2.07 -11.36 -19.22
CA GLU A 126 1.97 -12.77 -18.81
C GLU A 126 2.38 -12.97 -17.36
N TYR A 127 3.40 -12.22 -16.92
CA TYR A 127 3.98 -12.35 -15.59
C TYR A 127 3.40 -11.36 -14.59
N SER A 128 2.49 -10.48 -15.03
CA SER A 128 1.86 -9.43 -14.23
C SER A 128 2.85 -8.44 -13.61
N CYS A 129 4.02 -8.25 -14.24
CA CYS A 129 5.00 -7.24 -13.84
C CYS A 129 4.98 -6.00 -14.74
N GLY A 130 4.29 -6.08 -15.88
CA GLY A 130 4.11 -4.92 -16.74
C GLY A 130 3.14 -3.91 -16.16
N SER A 131 3.25 -2.67 -16.62
CA SER A 131 2.29 -1.61 -16.36
C SER A 131 1.77 -1.04 -17.67
N ILE A 132 0.48 -0.72 -17.70
CA ILE A 132 -0.13 -0.03 -18.83
C ILE A 132 0.26 1.44 -18.79
N VAL A 133 0.82 1.92 -19.89
CA VAL A 133 1.17 3.33 -20.10
C VAL A 133 0.55 3.83 -21.41
N CYS A 134 0.45 5.14 -21.53
CA CYS A 134 0.09 5.77 -22.80
C CYS A 134 1.31 5.81 -23.73
N ASN A 135 1.07 5.60 -25.02
CA ASN A 135 2.10 5.80 -26.04
C ASN A 135 2.45 7.28 -26.19
N ALA A 136 3.53 7.57 -26.93
CA ALA A 136 4.00 8.94 -27.14
C ALA A 136 2.98 9.83 -27.86
N ASP A 137 2.16 9.25 -28.74
CA ASP A 137 1.15 9.94 -29.54
C ASP A 137 -0.17 10.15 -28.80
N GLN A 138 -0.31 9.61 -27.58
CA GLN A 138 -1.48 9.75 -26.69
C GLN A 138 -2.81 9.24 -27.28
N ASP A 139 -2.72 8.33 -28.26
CA ASP A 139 -3.86 7.72 -28.96
C ASP A 139 -4.00 6.21 -28.67
N ALA A 140 -3.06 5.61 -27.93
CA ALA A 140 -3.12 4.21 -27.54
C ALA A 140 -2.49 3.92 -26.19
N THR A 141 -2.96 2.85 -25.56
CA THR A 141 -2.35 2.26 -24.36
C THR A 141 -1.47 1.07 -24.74
N LEU A 142 -0.36 0.90 -24.01
CA LEU A 142 0.65 -0.12 -24.27
C LEU A 142 1.04 -0.79 -22.94
N CYS A 143 1.24 -2.11 -22.97
CA CYS A 143 1.86 -2.82 -21.86
C CYS A 143 3.38 -2.69 -21.96
N VAL A 144 4.02 -2.12 -20.93
CA VAL A 144 5.48 -1.98 -20.87
C VAL A 144 6.03 -2.62 -19.60
N GLY A 145 7.27 -3.11 -19.67
CA GLY A 145 7.98 -3.61 -18.51
C GLY A 145 7.51 -4.98 -17.99
N ASP A 146 6.73 -5.74 -18.75
CA ASP A 146 6.42 -7.12 -18.36
C ASP A 146 7.65 -8.02 -18.51
N HIS A 147 7.92 -8.82 -17.49
CA HIS A 147 9.03 -9.74 -17.42
C HIS A 147 8.78 -10.80 -16.33
N PRO A 148 9.47 -11.95 -16.36
CA PRO A 148 9.36 -12.96 -15.32
C PRO A 148 9.62 -12.40 -13.92
N LEU A 149 8.92 -12.95 -12.92
CA LEU A 149 9.17 -12.63 -11.51
C LEU A 149 10.61 -12.93 -11.13
N ASN A 150 11.15 -12.15 -10.20
CA ASN A 150 12.48 -12.37 -9.63
C ASN A 150 12.50 -13.60 -8.72
N ILE A 151 13.68 -13.94 -8.16
CA ILE A 151 13.83 -15.12 -7.28
C ILE A 151 12.95 -15.05 -6.02
N CYS A 152 12.61 -13.84 -5.58
CA CYS A 152 11.74 -13.62 -4.44
C CYS A 152 10.25 -13.51 -4.82
N GLY A 153 9.92 -13.69 -6.10
CA GLY A 153 8.55 -13.63 -6.60
C GLY A 153 8.01 -12.21 -6.80
N GLY A 154 8.87 -11.18 -6.74
CA GLY A 154 8.51 -9.78 -7.02
C GLY A 154 8.83 -9.35 -8.45
N CYS A 155 8.49 -8.10 -8.78
CA CYS A 155 8.63 -7.51 -10.11
C CYS A 155 9.84 -6.59 -10.27
N SER A 156 10.69 -6.43 -9.26
CA SER A 156 12.02 -5.84 -9.46
C SER A 156 12.90 -6.74 -10.31
N LEU A 157 13.48 -6.19 -11.38
CA LEU A 157 14.46 -6.87 -12.22
C LEU A 157 15.72 -7.29 -11.46
N GLN A 158 16.06 -6.57 -10.39
CA GLN A 158 17.23 -6.83 -9.56
C GLN A 158 16.85 -6.68 -8.10
N ILE A 159 17.21 -7.69 -7.30
CA ILE A 159 17.11 -7.64 -5.85
C ILE A 159 18.46 -7.17 -5.33
N ASP A 160 18.45 -6.10 -4.52
CA ASP A 160 19.66 -5.64 -3.86
C ASP A 160 20.21 -6.76 -2.95
N PRO A 161 21.48 -7.19 -3.15
CA PRO A 161 22.09 -8.17 -2.27
C PRO A 161 22.22 -7.57 -0.86
N VAL A 162 22.03 -8.41 0.16
CA VAL A 162 22.28 -8.00 1.55
C VAL A 162 23.67 -8.47 1.94
N GLY A 163 24.44 -7.65 2.66
CA GLY A 163 25.78 -8.02 3.12
C GLY A 163 26.90 -7.57 2.18
N LEU A 164 28.15 -7.76 2.62
CA LEU A 164 29.32 -7.36 1.86
C LEU A 164 29.57 -8.42 0.75
N PRO A 165 29.38 -8.07 -0.53
CA PRO A 165 29.68 -8.99 -1.61
C PRO A 165 31.19 -9.22 -1.68
N CYS A 166 31.58 -10.44 -2.04
CA CYS A 166 32.97 -10.81 -2.27
C CYS A 166 33.11 -11.56 -3.60
N ILE A 167 34.26 -11.42 -4.24
CA ILE A 167 34.64 -12.23 -5.40
C ILE A 167 35.50 -13.39 -4.91
N ASP A 168 36.39 -13.13 -3.94
CA ASP A 168 37.27 -14.11 -3.32
C ASP A 168 37.54 -13.78 -1.84
N ASP A 169 38.33 -14.62 -1.17
CA ASP A 169 38.59 -14.53 0.27
C ASP A 169 39.36 -13.24 0.66
N LEU A 170 40.04 -12.56 -0.28
CA LEU A 170 40.76 -11.32 0.02
C LEU A 170 39.81 -10.17 0.33
N ASP A 171 38.60 -10.19 -0.24
CA ASP A 171 37.56 -9.19 0.03
C ASP A 171 37.00 -9.30 1.46
N CYS A 172 37.26 -10.42 2.15
CA CYS A 172 36.63 -10.79 3.41
C CYS A 172 37.50 -10.60 4.67
N GLY A 173 38.79 -10.30 4.50
CA GLY A 173 39.74 -10.14 5.61
C GLY A 173 40.25 -11.47 6.18
N GLU A 174 41.17 -11.42 7.15
CA GLU A 174 42.05 -12.54 7.53
C GLU A 174 41.35 -13.78 8.14
N ASN A 175 40.07 -13.69 8.52
CA ASN A 175 39.34 -14.78 9.20
C ASN A 175 38.00 -15.12 8.54
N SER A 176 37.81 -14.71 7.29
CA SER A 176 36.54 -14.91 6.59
C SER A 176 36.72 -15.49 5.20
N ALA A 177 35.84 -16.41 4.81
CA ALA A 177 35.83 -17.05 3.49
C ALA A 177 34.69 -16.49 2.63
N CYS A 178 34.94 -16.32 1.34
CA CYS A 178 33.94 -15.91 0.38
C CYS A 178 33.09 -17.10 -0.06
N VAL A 179 31.88 -17.20 0.47
CA VAL A 179 30.96 -18.35 0.27
C VAL A 179 29.70 -17.92 -0.46
N GLN A 180 29.11 -18.83 -1.23
CA GLN A 180 27.78 -18.65 -1.80
C GLN A 180 26.76 -19.25 -0.83
N ASP A 181 25.73 -18.50 -0.45
CA ASP A 181 24.67 -19.01 0.42
C ASP A 181 23.92 -20.15 -0.32
N PRO A 182 23.90 -21.38 0.21
CA PRO A 182 23.20 -22.49 -0.43
C PRO A 182 21.67 -22.27 -0.51
N ASN A 183 21.11 -21.42 0.36
CA ASN A 183 19.69 -21.07 0.38
C ASN A 183 19.38 -19.86 -0.52
N ALA A 184 20.39 -19.07 -0.90
CA ALA A 184 20.25 -17.92 -1.78
C ALA A 184 21.35 -17.89 -2.86
N PRO A 185 21.42 -18.90 -3.75
CA PRO A 185 22.52 -19.05 -4.70
C PRO A 185 22.63 -17.89 -5.70
N LEU A 186 21.56 -17.13 -5.93
CA LEU A 186 21.58 -15.97 -6.83
C LEU A 186 21.86 -14.64 -6.12
N ALA A 187 21.98 -14.62 -4.78
CA ALA A 187 22.36 -13.42 -4.04
C ALA A 187 23.84 -13.02 -4.27
N GLY A 188 24.65 -13.91 -4.85
CA GLY A 188 26.08 -13.72 -5.02
C GLY A 188 26.89 -14.42 -3.93
N ARG A 189 28.18 -14.10 -3.84
CA ARG A 189 29.07 -14.62 -2.79
C ARG A 189 29.27 -13.56 -1.71
N PHE A 190 29.39 -14.01 -0.46
CA PHE A 190 29.50 -13.18 0.73
C PHE A 190 30.54 -13.72 1.69
N CYS A 191 31.05 -12.86 2.56
CA CYS A 191 32.02 -13.22 3.57
C CYS A 191 31.38 -14.01 4.73
N ALA A 192 31.92 -15.18 5.05
CA ALA A 192 31.58 -16.03 6.18
C ALA A 192 32.74 -16.13 7.17
N PRO A 193 32.53 -16.32 8.49
CA PRO A 193 31.25 -16.54 9.15
C PRO A 193 30.41 -15.27 9.12
N GLY A 194 29.16 -15.39 8.67
CA GLY A 194 28.32 -14.21 8.49
C GLY A 194 27.27 -14.28 7.39
N GLY A 195 27.64 -14.77 6.21
CA GLY A 195 26.74 -14.75 5.06
C GLY A 195 26.26 -13.32 4.71
N PRO A 196 25.19 -13.21 3.90
CA PRO A 196 24.64 -11.93 3.46
C PRO A 196 24.06 -11.11 4.63
N CYS A 197 23.82 -11.76 5.78
CA CYS A 197 23.17 -11.19 6.96
C CYS A 197 24.09 -11.03 8.16
N SER A 198 25.40 -11.10 7.93
CA SER A 198 26.39 -10.82 8.96
C SER A 198 26.28 -9.35 9.36
N SER A 199 26.08 -9.14 10.64
CA SER A 199 26.22 -7.82 11.24
C SER A 199 27.16 -7.95 12.42
N GLN A 200 27.65 -6.82 12.94
CA GLN A 200 28.40 -6.78 14.21
C GLN A 200 27.67 -7.48 15.39
N PHE A 201 26.38 -7.75 15.20
CA PHE A 201 25.53 -8.40 16.17
C PHE A 201 25.25 -9.89 15.90
N ASP A 202 25.61 -10.43 14.73
CA ASP A 202 25.61 -11.86 14.43
C ASP A 202 27.06 -12.37 14.43
N GLN A 203 27.66 -12.40 15.61
CA GLN A 203 29.06 -12.85 15.75
C GLN A 203 29.19 -14.38 15.61
N CYS A 204 28.07 -15.06 15.39
CA CYS A 204 28.01 -16.50 15.18
C CYS A 204 27.85 -16.90 13.72
N GLY A 205 27.64 -15.94 12.81
CA GLY A 205 27.50 -16.19 11.38
C GLY A 205 26.33 -17.11 11.05
N THR A 206 25.23 -16.98 11.79
CA THR A 206 24.02 -17.81 11.64
C THR A 206 22.85 -17.03 11.06
N GLY A 207 23.10 -15.80 10.60
CA GLY A 207 22.10 -14.98 9.93
C GLY A 207 21.66 -15.63 8.64
N GLU A 208 20.36 -15.60 8.39
CA GLU A 208 19.75 -16.13 7.19
C GLU A 208 19.17 -15.01 6.35
N THR A 209 19.36 -15.09 5.04
CA THR A 209 18.66 -14.22 4.09
C THR A 209 17.34 -14.84 3.69
N ARG A 210 16.27 -14.05 3.70
CA ARG A 210 14.96 -14.45 3.21
C ARG A 210 14.42 -13.41 2.26
N CYS A 211 13.56 -13.84 1.35
CA CYS A 211 12.82 -12.91 0.51
C CYS A 211 11.84 -12.10 1.36
N SER A 212 11.78 -10.79 1.10
CA SER A 212 10.69 -9.96 1.60
C SER A 212 9.37 -10.44 1.04
N ARG A 213 8.29 -10.07 1.72
CA ARG A 213 6.96 -10.50 1.31
C ARG A 213 6.46 -9.84 0.03
N ASP A 214 6.89 -8.61 -0.24
CA ASP A 214 6.63 -7.96 -1.54
C ASP A 214 7.46 -8.59 -2.67
N GLY A 215 8.40 -9.49 -2.34
CA GLY A 215 9.28 -10.11 -3.31
C GLY A 215 10.32 -9.15 -3.89
N GLU A 216 10.36 -7.90 -3.43
CA GLU A 216 11.17 -6.83 -4.02
C GLU A 216 12.58 -6.74 -3.43
N ARG A 217 12.83 -7.36 -2.27
CA ARG A 217 14.11 -7.26 -1.57
C ARG A 217 14.45 -8.52 -0.81
N PHE A 218 15.73 -8.67 -0.46
CA PHE A 218 16.14 -9.60 0.58
C PHE A 218 16.02 -8.93 1.97
N ILE A 219 15.60 -9.70 2.96
CA ILE A 219 15.55 -9.33 4.38
C ILE A 219 16.52 -10.22 5.13
N CYS A 220 17.27 -9.62 6.04
CA CYS A 220 18.13 -10.35 6.93
C CYS A 220 17.45 -10.71 8.23
N PHE A 221 17.39 -12.00 8.49
CA PHE A 221 17.11 -12.51 9.83
C PHE A 221 18.44 -12.53 10.57
N ARG A 222 18.52 -11.71 11.63
CA ARG A 222 19.70 -11.60 12.47
C ARG A 222 20.10 -12.97 12.99
N GLY A 223 21.34 -13.36 12.75
CA GLY A 223 21.89 -14.56 13.36
C GLY A 223 22.16 -14.39 14.84
N ARG A 224 22.54 -15.50 15.46
CA ARG A 224 22.84 -15.59 16.89
C ARG A 224 24.02 -14.69 17.27
N ALA A 225 23.89 -14.08 18.43
CA ALA A 225 25.03 -13.52 19.15
C ALA A 225 25.62 -14.60 20.07
N PRO A 226 26.87 -14.44 20.53
CA PRO A 226 27.45 -15.31 21.54
C PRO A 226 26.57 -15.28 22.79
N THR A 227 26.14 -16.46 23.22
CA THR A 227 25.26 -16.65 24.37
C THR A 227 26.06 -16.97 25.62
N SER A 228 25.36 -17.06 26.75
CA SER A 228 25.95 -17.48 28.02
C SER A 228 26.31 -18.97 28.09
N CYS A 229 25.92 -19.78 27.10
CA CYS A 229 26.17 -21.23 27.05
C CYS A 229 27.48 -21.61 26.38
N GLY A 230 28.49 -20.74 26.44
CA GLY A 230 29.83 -21.04 25.95
C GLY A 230 30.09 -20.68 24.49
N GLY A 231 29.23 -19.88 23.85
CA GLY A 231 29.48 -19.37 22.51
C GLY A 231 28.22 -19.29 21.66
N CYS A 232 28.27 -19.82 20.44
CA CYS A 232 27.20 -19.71 19.45
C CYS A 232 26.13 -20.81 19.55
N ASP A 233 26.20 -21.62 20.60
CA ASP A 233 25.22 -22.64 20.92
C ASP A 233 23.95 -22.03 21.48
N ARG A 234 22.81 -22.67 21.20
CA ARG A 234 21.51 -22.21 21.68
C ARG A 234 21.35 -22.59 23.14
N CYS A 235 21.22 -21.59 24.00
CA CYS A 235 20.73 -21.76 25.37
C CYS A 235 19.21 -21.95 25.36
N ILE A 236 18.68 -23.00 24.72
CA ILE A 236 17.24 -23.20 24.70
C ILE A 236 16.79 -23.54 26.12
N LEU A 237 15.90 -22.70 26.64
CA LEU A 237 15.26 -22.93 27.93
C LEU A 237 13.93 -23.66 27.72
N TYR A 238 13.18 -23.24 26.70
CA TYR A 238 11.87 -23.78 26.39
C TYR A 238 11.63 -23.76 24.89
N GLN A 239 10.84 -24.71 24.39
CA GLN A 239 10.35 -24.71 23.02
C GLN A 239 8.85 -25.01 22.98
N ALA A 240 8.18 -24.59 21.90
CA ALA A 240 6.79 -24.90 21.63
C ALA A 240 6.59 -25.13 20.13
N GLU A 241 6.02 -26.27 19.76
CA GLU A 241 5.49 -26.46 18.42
C GLU A 241 4.19 -25.65 18.26
N MET A 242 4.15 -24.79 17.25
CA MET A 242 3.06 -23.86 17.04
C MET A 242 1.98 -24.50 16.18
N ASP A 243 0.81 -24.69 16.77
CA ASP A 243 -0.37 -25.19 16.05
C ASP A 243 -1.32 -24.06 15.72
N GLN A 244 -1.81 -24.04 14.48
CA GLN A 244 -2.87 -23.15 14.09
C GLN A 244 -4.18 -23.48 14.84
N ARG A 245 -4.80 -22.47 15.42
CA ARG A 245 -6.06 -22.57 16.18
C ARG A 245 -7.24 -21.95 15.46
N PHE A 246 -6.99 -20.97 14.60
CA PHE A 246 -8.02 -20.32 13.77
C PHE A 246 -7.84 -20.69 12.29
N GLY A 247 -8.92 -21.04 11.59
CA GLY A 247 -8.89 -21.41 10.16
C GLY A 247 -8.45 -20.24 9.29
N GLY A 248 -7.58 -20.48 8.31
CA GLY A 248 -7.08 -19.43 7.40
C GLY A 248 -5.62 -19.57 6.96
N ASN A 249 -4.93 -20.64 7.37
CA ASN A 249 -3.55 -20.95 6.96
C ASN A 249 -2.59 -19.80 7.27
N TYR A 250 -2.62 -19.32 8.51
CA TYR A 250 -1.78 -18.20 8.95
C TYR A 250 -0.36 -18.67 9.28
N ILE A 251 -0.25 -19.68 10.14
CA ILE A 251 1.01 -20.27 10.59
C ILE A 251 0.98 -21.74 10.22
N ARG A 252 1.96 -22.21 9.45
CA ARG A 252 2.03 -23.60 8.98
C ARG A 252 2.62 -24.51 10.06
N ILE A 253 2.21 -25.78 10.00
CA ILE A 253 2.77 -26.87 10.80
C ILE A 253 4.29 -26.93 10.62
N GLY A 254 4.99 -27.18 11.72
CA GLY A 254 6.46 -27.16 11.80
C GLY A 254 7.04 -25.79 12.12
N THR A 255 6.20 -24.77 12.38
CA THR A 255 6.65 -23.55 13.04
C THR A 255 6.96 -23.85 14.50
N ARG A 256 8.10 -23.35 15.01
CA ARG A 256 8.50 -23.58 16.40
C ARG A 256 8.84 -22.26 17.08
N ALA A 257 8.26 -22.01 18.24
CA ALA A 257 8.68 -20.94 19.13
C ALA A 257 9.76 -21.46 20.08
N ILE A 258 10.82 -20.69 20.27
CA ILE A 258 11.97 -21.05 21.10
C ILE A 258 12.23 -19.89 22.04
N ILE A 259 12.32 -20.16 23.34
CA ILE A 259 12.79 -19.23 24.35
C ILE A 259 14.24 -19.59 24.67
N GLU A 260 15.15 -18.65 24.41
CA GLU A 260 16.58 -18.84 24.64
C GLU A 260 17.18 -17.74 25.52
N ASN A 261 18.19 -18.10 26.31
CA ASN A 261 18.98 -17.15 27.08
C ASN A 261 20.13 -16.60 26.24
N VAL A 262 20.10 -15.31 25.91
CA VAL A 262 21.15 -14.65 25.11
C VAL A 262 22.20 -13.94 25.96
N GLN A 263 21.96 -13.78 27.26
CA GLN A 263 22.90 -13.16 28.20
C GLN A 263 22.67 -13.71 29.61
N ARG A 264 23.74 -14.06 30.34
CA ARG A 264 23.63 -14.59 31.72
C ARG A 264 23.45 -13.53 32.79
N SER A 265 24.10 -12.39 32.62
CA SER A 265 24.22 -11.36 33.66
C SER A 265 24.26 -9.95 33.04
N PRO A 266 23.18 -9.15 33.19
CA PRO A 266 21.86 -9.60 33.67
C PRO A 266 21.28 -10.68 32.74
N SER A 267 20.42 -11.54 33.29
CA SER A 267 19.74 -12.56 32.48
C SER A 267 18.88 -11.88 31.41
N ARG A 268 19.07 -12.24 30.14
CA ARG A 268 18.24 -11.77 29.04
C ARG A 268 17.72 -12.96 28.26
N ASN A 269 16.40 -13.17 28.35
CA ASN A 269 15.70 -14.22 27.63
C ASN A 269 14.97 -13.60 26.43
N VAL A 270 15.00 -14.28 25.30
CA VAL A 270 14.26 -13.86 24.11
C VAL A 270 13.45 -15.02 23.55
N LEU A 271 12.30 -14.69 22.95
CA LEU A 271 11.50 -15.61 22.17
C LEU A 271 11.75 -15.36 20.68
N VAL A 272 11.98 -16.43 19.92
CA VAL A 272 12.13 -16.42 18.46
C VAL A 272 11.26 -17.50 17.84
N PHE A 273 10.84 -17.31 16.58
CA PHE A 273 10.17 -18.35 15.80
C PHE A 273 11.15 -18.96 14.80
N ASP A 274 11.59 -20.19 15.06
CA ASP A 274 12.64 -20.85 14.29
C ASP A 274 12.45 -22.38 14.13
N PRO A 275 12.07 -22.85 12.92
CA PRO A 275 11.73 -22.03 11.76
C PRO A 275 10.37 -21.34 11.94
N LEU A 276 10.22 -20.14 11.38
CA LEU A 276 8.91 -19.52 11.18
C LEU A 276 8.36 -19.95 9.81
N ARG A 277 7.24 -20.68 9.79
CA ARG A 277 6.59 -21.11 8.54
C ARG A 277 5.25 -20.41 8.40
N LEU A 278 5.15 -19.51 7.44
CA LEU A 278 3.95 -18.72 7.19
C LEU A 278 3.09 -19.39 6.13
N GLY A 279 1.77 -19.26 6.27
CA GLY A 279 0.84 -19.61 5.20
C GLY A 279 0.23 -18.38 4.55
N GLU A 280 -0.65 -18.61 3.59
CA GLU A 280 -1.24 -17.57 2.73
C GLU A 280 -2.04 -16.53 3.53
N GLY A 281 -2.59 -16.91 4.69
CA GLY A 281 -3.37 -16.00 5.53
C GLY A 281 -2.54 -15.10 6.44
N ALA A 282 -1.23 -15.36 6.61
CA ALA A 282 -0.35 -14.61 7.53
C ALA A 282 -0.40 -13.09 7.28
N ASP A 283 -0.72 -12.77 6.04
CA ASP A 283 -0.90 -11.45 5.46
C ASP A 283 -1.94 -10.58 6.16
N ALA A 284 -2.95 -11.21 6.75
CA ALA A 284 -4.04 -10.55 7.46
C ALA A 284 -3.76 -10.39 8.97
N LEU A 285 -2.49 -10.52 9.41
CA LEU A 285 -2.10 -10.38 10.83
C LEU A 285 -1.27 -9.13 11.17
N PRO A 286 -1.52 -7.92 10.61
CA PRO A 286 -0.74 -6.73 10.95
C PRO A 286 -0.93 -6.29 12.42
N ASN A 287 -2.01 -6.73 13.08
CA ASN A 287 -2.34 -6.38 14.46
C ASN A 287 -2.25 -7.57 15.43
N ALA A 288 -1.77 -8.72 14.96
CA ALA A 288 -1.57 -9.85 15.84
C ALA A 288 -0.52 -9.53 16.89
N THR A 289 -0.72 -10.01 18.11
CA THR A 289 0.16 -9.80 19.26
C THR A 289 0.60 -11.16 19.79
N VAL A 290 1.86 -11.24 20.20
CA VAL A 290 2.48 -12.44 20.78
C VAL A 290 2.37 -12.38 22.30
N TYR A 291 1.93 -13.48 22.89
CA TYR A 291 1.75 -13.65 24.32
C TYR A 291 2.42 -14.93 24.81
N ILE A 292 2.82 -14.93 26.08
CA ILE A 292 3.05 -16.16 26.86
C ILE A 292 1.95 -16.24 27.90
N LEU A 293 1.10 -17.27 27.82
CA LEU A 293 -0.10 -17.42 28.64
C LEU A 293 -0.10 -18.76 29.37
N ASN A 294 -0.64 -18.80 30.59
CA ASN A 294 -0.94 -20.05 31.29
C ASN A 294 -2.32 -20.60 30.87
N GLU A 295 -2.74 -21.73 31.47
CA GLU A 295 -4.07 -22.34 31.23
C GLU A 295 -5.25 -21.40 31.54
N GLU A 296 -5.08 -20.48 32.48
CA GLU A 296 -6.08 -19.47 32.87
C GLU A 296 -6.07 -18.23 31.97
N ARG A 297 -5.27 -18.22 30.89
CA ARG A 297 -5.05 -17.09 29.97
C ARG A 297 -4.47 -15.85 30.64
N GLN A 298 -3.75 -16.04 31.73
CA GLN A 298 -2.97 -14.99 32.39
C GLN A 298 -1.51 -15.12 31.95
N GLY A 299 -0.81 -13.99 31.80
CA GLY A 299 0.60 -14.01 31.47
C GLY A 299 1.12 -12.70 30.90
N PHE A 300 2.05 -12.82 29.96
CA PHE A 300 2.87 -11.72 29.47
C PHE A 300 2.53 -11.35 28.03
N VAL A 301 2.44 -10.05 27.77
CA VAL A 301 2.35 -9.51 26.41
C VAL A 301 3.77 -9.22 25.95
N LEU A 302 4.18 -9.82 24.84
CA LEU A 302 5.54 -9.68 24.35
C LEU A 302 5.69 -8.57 23.29
N GLY A 303 4.67 -8.39 22.44
CA GLY A 303 4.66 -7.37 21.41
C GLY A 303 3.92 -7.80 20.15
N THR A 304 3.92 -6.96 19.13
CA THR A 304 3.22 -7.23 17.85
C THR A 304 3.92 -8.35 17.06
N PHE A 305 3.15 -9.25 16.45
CA PHE A 305 3.67 -10.33 15.63
C PHE A 305 4.34 -9.81 14.36
N ALA A 306 3.70 -8.86 13.69
CA ALA A 306 4.21 -8.23 12.49
C ALA A 306 3.96 -6.72 12.51
N ARG A 307 4.84 -5.93 11.89
CA ARG A 307 4.69 -4.49 11.74
C ARG A 307 4.25 -4.19 10.32
N ALA A 308 3.03 -3.65 10.15
CA ALA A 308 2.64 -2.99 8.92
C ALA A 308 2.97 -1.49 9.04
N ALA A 309 3.66 -0.94 8.05
CA ALA A 309 3.78 0.51 7.85
C ALA A 309 2.90 0.92 6.67
N ASP A 310 2.36 2.13 6.67
CA ASP A 310 1.44 2.61 5.63
C ASP A 310 1.93 2.29 4.22
N GLY A 311 1.15 1.47 3.49
CA GLY A 311 1.44 1.06 2.12
C GLY A 311 2.45 -0.09 1.95
N ARG A 312 2.94 -0.72 3.03
CA ARG A 312 3.88 -1.86 2.96
C ARG A 312 3.26 -3.14 3.56
N LEU A 313 3.61 -4.28 2.98
CA LEU A 313 3.26 -5.59 3.55
C LEU A 313 3.96 -5.76 4.91
N PRO A 314 3.29 -6.37 5.92
CA PRO A 314 3.87 -6.43 7.25
C PRO A 314 5.15 -7.28 7.32
N ASP A 315 6.19 -6.70 7.94
CA ASP A 315 7.45 -7.37 8.29
C ASP A 315 7.32 -7.99 9.69
N TYR A 316 7.63 -9.28 9.84
CA TYR A 316 7.51 -9.98 11.12
C TYR A 316 8.61 -9.54 12.09
N ILE A 317 8.27 -9.47 13.38
CA ILE A 317 9.27 -9.14 14.41
C ILE A 317 10.14 -10.37 14.66
N GLU A 318 11.47 -10.17 14.61
CA GLU A 318 12.47 -11.24 14.68
C GLU A 318 12.57 -11.91 16.06
N SER A 319 12.40 -11.12 17.13
CA SER A 319 12.54 -11.59 18.49
C SER A 319 11.75 -10.74 19.48
N TYR A 320 11.42 -11.35 20.62
CA TYR A 320 10.69 -10.69 21.69
C TYR A 320 11.43 -10.85 23.01
N GLU A 321 11.48 -9.78 23.80
CA GLU A 321 12.04 -9.88 25.15
C GLU A 321 11.08 -10.66 26.07
N VAL A 322 11.63 -11.65 26.76
CA VAL A 322 10.86 -12.50 27.67
C VAL A 322 11.26 -12.17 29.11
N PRO A 323 10.30 -11.88 30.00
CA PRO A 323 10.58 -11.67 31.42
C PRO A 323 11.29 -12.88 32.04
N ASP A 324 12.14 -12.62 33.02
CA ASP A 324 12.80 -13.68 33.79
C ASP A 324 11.75 -14.37 34.69
N ASN A 325 11.26 -15.52 34.23
CA ASN A 325 10.22 -16.29 34.89
C ASN A 325 10.46 -17.79 34.69
N ASP A 326 10.15 -18.58 35.73
CA ASP A 326 10.22 -20.04 35.66
C ASP A 326 8.93 -20.60 35.07
N PHE A 327 8.94 -20.87 33.76
CA PHE A 327 7.81 -21.46 33.04
C PHE A 327 7.69 -22.97 33.23
N SER A 328 8.59 -23.61 33.98
CA SER A 328 8.45 -25.04 34.33
C SER A 328 7.37 -25.26 35.41
N GLN A 329 7.06 -24.21 36.19
CA GLN A 329 6.00 -24.26 37.21
C GLN A 329 4.64 -24.00 36.57
N GLY A 330 4.08 -25.05 35.97
CA GLY A 330 2.75 -25.06 35.38
C GLY A 330 2.75 -25.26 33.87
N THR A 331 1.56 -25.22 33.27
CA THR A 331 1.41 -25.32 31.81
C THR A 331 1.34 -23.93 31.20
N TRP A 332 2.33 -23.62 30.37
CA TRP A 332 2.43 -22.35 29.66
C TRP A 332 2.37 -22.55 28.14
N PHE A 333 1.93 -21.52 27.44
CA PHE A 333 1.73 -21.52 26.00
C PHE A 333 2.25 -20.25 25.36
N VAL A 334 2.95 -20.38 24.24
CA VAL A 334 3.17 -19.26 23.31
C VAL A 334 1.91 -19.13 22.46
N SER A 335 1.33 -17.94 22.42
CA SER A 335 0.08 -17.68 21.69
C SER A 335 0.22 -16.46 20.80
N ILE A 336 -0.24 -16.57 19.55
CA ILE A 336 -0.41 -15.45 18.62
C ILE A 336 -1.90 -15.13 18.58
N HIS A 337 -2.27 -13.91 18.92
CA HIS A 337 -3.66 -13.48 19.02
C HIS A 337 -3.88 -12.19 18.24
N ASP A 338 -4.89 -12.18 17.38
CA ASP A 338 -5.34 -11.01 16.65
C ASP A 338 -6.57 -10.40 17.35
N SER A 339 -6.68 -9.08 17.36
CA SER A 339 -7.77 -8.38 18.07
C SER A 339 -9.15 -8.62 17.47
N ILE A 340 -9.21 -8.99 16.18
CA ILE A 340 -10.46 -9.23 15.44
C ILE A 340 -10.72 -10.74 15.33
N LEU A 341 -9.69 -11.50 14.95
CA LEU A 341 -9.84 -12.93 14.64
C LEU A 341 -9.69 -13.84 15.88
N GLY A 342 -9.18 -13.30 16.99
CA GLY A 342 -8.94 -14.07 18.20
C GLY A 342 -7.63 -14.84 18.17
N MET A 343 -7.60 -16.01 18.82
CA MET A 343 -6.38 -16.84 18.93
C MET A 343 -6.06 -17.53 17.60
N ILE A 344 -4.97 -17.10 16.96
CA ILE A 344 -4.54 -17.57 15.65
C ILE A 344 -3.75 -18.87 15.74
N SER A 345 -2.76 -18.90 16.62
CA SER A 345 -1.82 -20.01 16.77
C SER A 345 -1.41 -20.13 18.23
N GLN A 346 -1.20 -21.37 18.69
CA GLN A 346 -0.79 -21.64 20.06
C GLN A 346 0.04 -22.92 20.12
N GLY A 347 1.18 -22.83 20.80
CA GLY A 347 2.06 -23.95 21.12
C GLY A 347 2.30 -24.07 22.62
N ARG A 348 2.31 -25.29 23.15
CA ARG A 348 2.62 -25.54 24.57
C ARG A 348 4.13 -25.44 24.77
N LEU A 349 4.55 -24.66 25.76
CA LEU A 349 5.94 -24.61 26.19
C LEU A 349 6.32 -25.92 26.88
N VAL A 350 7.41 -26.52 26.41
CA VAL A 350 8.06 -27.66 27.03
C VAL A 350 9.50 -27.25 27.37
N VAL A 351 9.96 -27.69 28.53
CA VAL A 351 11.37 -27.56 28.91
C VAL A 351 12.17 -28.43 27.95
N GLU A 352 13.19 -27.86 27.32
CA GLU A 352 14.18 -28.67 26.64
C GLU A 352 15.20 -29.06 27.71
N GLU A 353 15.24 -30.35 28.07
CA GLU A 353 16.34 -30.86 28.89
C GLU A 353 17.62 -30.60 28.10
N GLY A 354 18.37 -29.57 28.50
CA GLY A 354 19.65 -29.25 27.89
C GLY A 354 20.58 -30.47 27.93
N PRO A 355 21.67 -30.48 27.15
CA PRO A 355 22.67 -31.53 27.28
C PRO A 355 23.07 -31.64 28.76
N GLN A 356 22.84 -32.82 29.35
CA GLN A 356 23.38 -33.11 30.66
C GLN A 356 24.90 -32.98 30.53
N ASP A 357 25.49 -32.01 31.24
CA ASP A 357 26.94 -31.93 31.40
C ASP A 357 27.44 -33.32 31.85
N PRO A 358 28.43 -33.93 31.17
CA PRO A 358 29.07 -35.16 31.64
C PRO A 358 29.83 -34.96 32.96
#